data_AF-A0A7C2JIH1-F1
#
_entry.id   AF-A0A7C2JIH1-F1
#
_cell.length_a   1.000
_cell.length_b   1.000
_cell.length_c   1.000
_cell.angle_alpha   90.00
_cell.angle_beta   90.00
_cell.angle_gamma   90.00
#
_symmetry.space_group_name_H-M   'P 1'
#
loop_
_entity.id
_entity.type
_entity.pdbx_description
1 polymer ?
#
loop_
_entity_poly.entity_id
_entity_poly.type
_entity_poly.pdbx_seq_one_letter_code
_entity_poly.pdbx_strand_id
1 'polypeptide(L)'
;VGTHTHVPTADCRLLRHGTAYCTDAGLCGARDSVIGDDIQAVLTKFQTQMPTRLAPAEGPAVINGVLVEADDTTRRAVRIERVDREVG
;
A
#
# COMPACT_ATOMS: atom_id res chain seq x y z
N VAL A 1 8.93 4.20 6.23
CA VAL A 1 7.97 3.47 5.38
C VAL A 1 7.10 4.52 4.73
N GLY A 2 7.12 4.63 3.40
CA GLY A 2 6.24 5.55 2.70
C GLY A 2 4.83 4.98 2.53
N THR A 3 3.91 5.85 2.17
CA THR A 3 2.49 5.60 1.87
C THR A 3 2.06 6.57 0.76
N HIS A 4 0.77 6.53 0.37
CA HIS A 4 0.04 7.44 -0.54
C HIS A 4 -0.30 6.85 -1.91
N THR A 5 0.61 6.10 -2.53
CA THR A 5 0.41 5.63 -3.92
C THR A 5 -0.53 4.44 -4.01
N HIS A 6 -0.87 3.82 -2.88
CA HIS A 6 -1.78 2.66 -2.75
C HIS A 6 -1.29 1.38 -3.45
N VAL A 7 -0.06 1.39 -3.99
CA VAL A 7 0.56 0.22 -4.63
C VAL A 7 1.80 -0.19 -3.84
N PRO A 8 1.85 -1.40 -3.27
CA PRO A 8 3.00 -1.83 -2.49
C PRO A 8 4.23 -1.99 -3.38
N THR A 9 5.38 -1.55 -2.87
CA THR A 9 6.68 -1.66 -3.56
C THR A 9 7.49 -2.85 -3.05
N ALA A 10 8.26 -3.47 -3.95
CA ALA A 10 9.13 -4.62 -3.63
C ALA A 10 10.54 -4.21 -3.18
N ASP A 11 10.69 -3.03 -2.57
CA ASP A 11 11.99 -2.41 -2.26
C ASP A 11 12.32 -2.37 -0.76
N CYS A 12 11.64 -3.23 0.03
CA CYS A 12 11.93 -3.45 1.44
C CYS A 12 13.42 -3.75 1.66
N ARG A 13 14.10 -2.89 2.41
CA ARG A 13 15.52 -3.06 2.74
C ARG A 13 15.89 -2.38 4.04
N LEU A 14 16.99 -2.85 4.64
CA LEU A 14 17.68 -2.13 5.70
C LEU A 14 18.68 -1.17 5.08
N LEU A 15 18.60 0.10 5.45
CA LEU A 15 19.58 1.11 5.07
C LEU A 15 20.84 0.99 5.93
N ARG A 16 21.90 1.71 5.55
CA ARG A 16 23.07 1.90 6.41
C ARG A 16 22.64 2.34 7.80
N HIS A 17 23.31 1.80 8.82
CA HIS A 17 23.01 2.03 10.24
C HIS A 17 21.68 1.44 10.75
N GLY A 18 21.00 0.58 9.98
CA GLY A 18 19.91 -0.26 10.48
C GLY A 18 18.54 0.41 10.49
N THR A 19 18.28 1.36 9.60
CA THR A 19 16.94 1.94 9.40
C THR A 19 16.17 1.12 8.38
N ALA A 20 14.97 0.64 8.72
CA ALA A 20 14.10 -0.04 7.75
C ALA A 20 13.50 0.96 6.74
N TYR A 21 13.47 0.57 5.47
CA TYR A 21 12.97 1.39 4.37
C TYR A 21 12.10 0.57 3.42
N CYS A 22 11.04 1.21 2.93
CA CYS A 22 10.13 0.76 1.88
C CYS A 22 9.51 2.04 1.27
N THR A 23 9.47 2.13 -0.06
CA THR A 23 8.97 3.33 -0.76
C THR A 23 7.48 3.53 -0.53
N ASP A 24 6.69 2.47 -0.63
CA ASP A 24 5.25 2.50 -0.34
C ASP A 24 4.78 1.16 0.23
N ALA A 25 4.07 1.22 1.37
CA ALA A 25 3.47 0.08 2.03
C ALA A 25 2.25 -0.49 1.31
N GLY A 26 1.66 0.25 0.37
CA GLY A 26 0.46 -0.14 -0.38
C GLY A 26 -0.85 0.31 0.27
N LEU A 27 -1.90 -0.48 0.06
CA LEU A 27 -3.28 -0.18 0.44
C LEU A 27 -3.82 -1.23 1.41
N CYS A 28 -4.69 -0.80 2.32
CA CYS A 28 -5.66 -1.68 2.98
C CYS A 28 -7.06 -1.31 2.48
N GLY A 29 -7.64 -2.11 1.58
CA GLY A 29 -8.86 -1.72 0.86
C GLY A 29 -9.24 -2.71 -0.24
N ALA A 30 -10.20 -2.32 -1.11
CA ALA A 30 -10.69 -3.18 -2.17
C ALA A 30 -9.60 -3.51 -3.20
N ARG A 31 -9.34 -4.80 -3.42
CA ARG A 31 -8.34 -5.32 -4.38
C ARG A 31 -8.67 -4.89 -5.81
N ASP A 32 -9.92 -5.09 -6.19
CA ASP A 32 -10.39 -4.91 -7.55
C ASP A 32 -10.94 -3.48 -7.70
N SER A 33 -10.04 -2.50 -7.66
CA SER A 33 -10.35 -1.07 -7.67
C SER A 33 -9.30 -0.27 -8.44
N VAL A 34 -9.54 1.04 -8.64
CA VAL A 34 -8.47 1.96 -9.07
C VAL A 34 -8.10 2.83 -7.87
N ILE A 35 -6.98 2.48 -7.21
CA ILE A 35 -6.46 3.23 -6.05
C ILE A 35 -7.50 3.29 -4.91
N GLY A 36 -8.40 2.30 -4.81
CA GLY A 36 -9.46 2.22 -3.79
C GLY A 36 -10.83 2.74 -4.23
N ASP A 37 -10.92 3.40 -5.39
CA ASP A 37 -12.17 3.92 -5.95
C ASP A 37 -12.79 2.96 -6.97
N ASP A 38 -14.11 3.08 -7.15
CA ASP A 38 -14.88 2.36 -8.17
C ASP A 38 -14.27 2.56 -9.56
N ILE A 39 -14.09 1.43 -10.26
CA ILE A 39 -13.43 1.38 -11.56
C ILE A 39 -14.19 2.24 -12.59
N GLN A 40 -15.53 2.14 -12.65
CA GLN A 40 -16.32 2.83 -13.68
C GLN A 40 -16.37 4.34 -13.46
N ALA A 41 -16.44 4.79 -12.21
CA ALA A 41 -16.37 6.19 -11.85
C ALA A 41 -15.03 6.82 -12.26
N VAL A 42 -13.92 6.12 -11.99
CA VAL A 42 -12.58 6.59 -12.38
C VAL A 42 -12.42 6.62 -13.91
N LEU A 43 -12.83 5.56 -14.61
CA LEU A 43 -12.77 5.52 -16.08
C LEU A 43 -13.61 6.64 -16.71
N THR A 44 -14.83 6.87 -16.22
CA THR A 44 -15.70 7.95 -16.69
C THR A 44 -15.04 9.31 -16.51
N LYS A 45 -14.44 9.57 -15.35
CA LYS A 45 -13.68 10.80 -15.07
C LYS A 45 -12.54 11.01 -16.07
N PHE A 46 -11.73 9.98 -16.31
CA PHE A 46 -10.56 10.08 -17.20
C PHE A 46 -10.94 10.21 -18.68
N GLN A 47 -11.96 9.50 -19.15
CA GLN A 47 -12.39 9.53 -20.54
C GLN A 47 -13.14 10.83 -20.90
N THR A 48 -14.02 11.29 -20.00
CA THR A 48 -14.85 12.47 -20.27
C THR A 48 -14.19 13.79 -19.85
N GLN A 49 -13.20 13.72 -18.95
CA GLN A 49 -12.59 14.88 -18.28
C GLN A 49 -13.60 15.75 -17.49
N MET A 50 -14.80 15.22 -17.24
CA MET A 50 -15.85 15.92 -16.48
C MET A 50 -15.80 15.56 -15.00
N PRO A 51 -16.24 16.47 -14.10
CA PRO A 51 -16.39 16.16 -12.69
C PRO A 51 -17.27 14.92 -12.49
N THR A 52 -16.69 13.89 -11.89
CA THR A 52 -17.36 12.62 -11.62
C THR A 52 -17.09 12.25 -10.16
N ARG A 53 -18.11 11.83 -9.43
CA ARG A 53 -17.97 11.37 -8.04
C ARG A 53 -17.23 10.05 -8.03
N LEU A 54 -16.15 9.96 -7.26
CA LEU A 54 -15.40 8.73 -7.03
C LEU A 54 -15.91 8.11 -5.72
N ALA A 55 -16.67 7.03 -5.83
CA ALA A 55 -17.14 6.27 -4.68
C ALA A 55 -16.11 5.19 -4.33
N PRO A 56 -15.97 4.80 -3.04
CA PRO A 56 -15.14 3.66 -2.66
C PRO A 56 -15.58 2.40 -3.39
N ALA A 57 -14.63 1.58 -3.85
CA ALA A 57 -14.92 0.29 -4.44
C ALA A 57 -15.37 -0.75 -3.39
N GLU A 58 -16.20 -1.69 -3.82
CA GLU A 58 -16.60 -2.88 -3.06
C GLU A 58 -15.83 -4.12 -3.57
N GLY A 59 -15.89 -5.24 -2.84
CA GLY A 59 -15.30 -6.52 -3.24
C GLY A 59 -14.24 -7.05 -2.27
N PRO A 60 -13.40 -8.01 -2.70
CA PRO A 60 -12.37 -8.61 -1.86
C PRO A 60 -11.41 -7.55 -1.31
N ALA A 61 -11.16 -7.59 0.00
CA ALA A 61 -10.24 -6.67 0.63
C ALA A 61 -8.82 -7.24 0.58
N VAL A 62 -7.83 -6.36 0.41
CA VAL A 62 -6.42 -6.67 0.66
C VAL A 62 -5.90 -5.84 1.82
N ILE A 63 -4.96 -6.40 2.55
CA ILE A 63 -4.13 -5.74 3.55
C ILE A 63 -2.69 -5.78 3.03
N ASN A 64 -2.15 -4.61 2.73
CA ASN A 64 -0.72 -4.43 2.50
C ASN A 64 -0.05 -3.76 3.72
N GLY A 65 1.20 -4.12 3.98
CA GLY A 65 1.98 -3.50 5.03
C GLY A 65 3.43 -3.98 5.03
N VAL A 66 4.15 -3.60 6.07
CA VAL A 66 5.50 -4.12 6.34
C VAL A 66 5.61 -4.59 7.78
N LEU A 67 6.24 -5.75 7.97
CA LEU A 67 6.64 -6.25 9.28
C LEU A 67 8.11 -5.87 9.48
N VAL A 68 8.38 -5.10 10.53
CA VAL A 68 9.74 -4.66 10.90
C VAL A 68 10.11 -5.26 12.25
N GLU A 69 11.22 -5.96 12.31
CA GLU A 69 11.81 -6.46 13.55
C GLU A 69 12.97 -5.55 13.95
N ALA A 70 13.01 -5.14 15.22
CA ALA A 70 14.04 -4.27 15.77
C ALA A 70 14.73 -4.95 16.96
N ASP A 71 16.03 -4.76 17.05
CA ASP A 71 16.83 -5.19 18.20
C ASP A 71 16.68 -4.19 19.36
N ASP A 72 16.25 -4.68 20.52
CA ASP A 72 15.93 -3.83 21.68
C ASP A 72 17.14 -3.13 22.32
N THR A 73 18.34 -3.66 22.09
CA THR A 73 19.57 -3.11 22.68
C THR A 73 20.14 -2.00 21.82
N THR A 74 20.30 -2.29 20.52
CA THR A 74 20.90 -1.40 19.53
C THR A 74 19.90 -0.42 18.93
N ARG A 75 18.59 -0.69 19.09
CA ARG A 75 17.47 0.07 18.50
C ARG A 75 17.49 0.12 16.97
N ARG A 76 18.17 -0.84 16.34
CA ARG A 76 18.28 -0.97 14.89
C ARG A 76 17.27 -1.99 14.38
N ALA A 77 16.70 -1.73 13.21
CA ALA A 77 15.95 -2.75 12.49
C ALA A 77 16.90 -3.85 12.01
N VAL A 78 16.52 -5.10 12.26
CA VAL A 78 17.27 -6.31 11.87
C VAL A 78 16.59 -7.07 10.73
N ARG A 79 15.29 -6.80 10.50
CA ARG A 79 14.53 -7.37 9.39
C ARG A 79 13.40 -6.43 8.97
N ILE A 80 13.09 -6.44 7.69
CA ILE A 80 11.87 -5.86 7.13
C ILE A 80 11.33 -6.82 6.07
N GLU A 81 10.04 -7.15 6.16
CA GLU A 81 9.34 -8.01 5.22
C GLU A 81 8.03 -7.35 4.79
N ARG A 82 7.66 -7.51 3.52
CA ARG A 82 6.38 -7.04 2.99
C ARG A 82 5.26 -8.02 3.36
N VAL A 83 4.12 -7.48 3.76
CA VAL A 83 2.91 -8.24 4.05
C VAL A 83 1.89 -7.95 2.95
N ASP A 84 1.45 -8.98 2.25
CA ASP A 84 0.33 -8.93 1.31
C ASP A 84 -0.65 -10.05 1.65
N ARG A 85 -1.88 -9.69 2.02
CA ARG A 85 -2.92 -10.63 2.40
C ARG A 85 -4.25 -10.22 1.80
N GLU A 86 -4.95 -11.16 1.20
CA GLU A 86 -6.37 -11.02 0.90
C GLU A 86 -7.17 -11.36 2.16
N VAL A 87 -8.24 -10.61 2.40
CA VAL A 87 -9.13 -10.77 3.54
C VAL A 87 -10.54 -10.98 3.01
N GLY A 88 -11.03 -12.21 3.20
CA GLY A 88 -12.33 -12.71 2.74
C GLY A 88 -12.58 -14.10 3.29
#